data_AF-A0A961NL58-F1
#
_entry.id   AF-A0A961NL58-F1
#
_cell.length_a   1.000
_cell.length_b   1.000
_cell.length_c   1.000
_cell.angle_alpha   90.00
_cell.angle_beta   90.00
_cell.angle_gamma   90.00
#
_symmetry.space_group_name_H-M   'P 1'
#
loop_
_entity.id
_entity.type
_entity.pdbx_description
1 polymer ?
#
loop_
_entity_poly.entity_id
_entity_poly.type
_entity_poly.pdbx_seq_one_letter_code
_entity_poly.pdbx_strand_id
1 'polypeptide(L)'
;KYMRENRGSGKNIIPRENWYQRDFAALHLWAEKDKAWLFSNYEMSDRQFEFLQRLLDLSEKHGIEVVLVRSQVARPMARLLAEDEQLGKIMRRWDARLKAMIDGRDRVRYLDLTDHPRYYCNTFVDSSHMSLDCYYPMMQEVMGNYRDRHGSAAARDVVGDSR
;
A
#
# COMPACT_ATOMS: atom_id res chain seq x y z
N LYS A 1 -7.72 -25.71 -12.84
CA LYS A 1 -7.58 -26.66 -11.71
C LYS A 1 -6.68 -26.12 -10.58
N TYR A 2 -6.70 -24.81 -10.28
CA TYR A 2 -6.06 -24.24 -9.08
C TYR A 2 -6.86 -23.00 -8.62
N MET A 3 -8.10 -23.19 -8.18
CA MET A 3 -8.75 -22.25 -7.27
C MET A 3 -8.96 -23.06 -6.00
N ARG A 4 -8.39 -22.64 -4.87
CA ARG A 4 -8.83 -23.17 -3.57
C ARG A 4 -10.14 -22.47 -3.22
N GLU A 5 -11.10 -23.27 -2.78
CA GLU A 5 -12.45 -22.86 -2.42
C GLU A 5 -12.41 -21.86 -1.25
N ASN A 6 -12.73 -20.60 -1.51
CA ASN A 6 -13.17 -19.70 -0.45
C ASN A 6 -14.55 -20.22 0.01
N ARG A 7 -14.58 -20.96 1.11
CA ARG A 7 -15.80 -21.52 1.73
C ARG A 7 -16.66 -20.46 2.42
N GLY A 8 -16.88 -19.32 1.76
CA GLY A 8 -17.74 -18.26 2.24
C GLY A 8 -17.23 -17.50 3.48
N SER A 9 -15.97 -17.65 3.87
CA SER A 9 -15.40 -16.93 5.02
C SER A 9 -14.84 -15.58 4.58
N GLY A 10 -15.72 -14.66 4.18
CA GLY A 10 -15.39 -13.23 4.24
C GLY A 10 -15.32 -12.82 5.71
N LYS A 11 -14.24 -12.14 6.12
CA LYS A 11 -14.30 -10.95 7.01
C LYS A 11 -12.98 -10.49 7.63
N ASN A 12 -11.84 -11.16 7.48
CA ASN A 12 -10.50 -10.62 7.82
C ASN A 12 -9.44 -11.67 7.46
N ILE A 13 -9.05 -11.77 6.19
CA ILE A 13 -8.11 -12.81 5.77
C ILE A 13 -6.72 -12.20 5.60
N ILE A 14 -5.84 -12.54 6.55
CA ILE A 14 -4.39 -12.38 6.38
C ILE A 14 -4.00 -13.16 5.11
N PRO A 15 -3.22 -12.58 4.18
CA PRO A 15 -2.73 -13.30 3.00
C PRO A 15 -2.11 -14.65 3.40
N ARG A 16 -2.63 -15.74 2.84
CA ARG A 16 -2.14 -17.11 3.07
C ARG A 16 -1.74 -17.77 1.76
N GLU A 17 -0.84 -18.75 1.84
CA GLU A 17 -0.38 -19.48 0.67
C GLU A 17 -1.56 -20.09 -0.09
N ASN A 18 -1.54 -19.96 -1.42
CA ASN A 18 -2.57 -20.48 -2.32
C ASN A 18 -3.99 -19.91 -2.06
N TRP A 19 -4.11 -18.80 -1.34
CA TRP A 19 -5.37 -18.07 -1.16
C TRP A 19 -5.36 -16.85 -2.06
N TYR A 20 -6.10 -16.91 -3.17
CA TYR A 20 -6.25 -15.80 -4.10
C TYR A 20 -7.57 -15.89 -4.87
N GLN A 21 -7.95 -14.75 -5.42
CA GLN A 21 -9.01 -14.50 -6.37
C GLN A 21 -8.40 -13.81 -7.59
N ARG A 22 -8.71 -14.34 -8.78
CA ARG A 22 -8.28 -13.82 -10.08
C ARG A 22 -9.46 -13.55 -11.03
N ASP A 23 -10.65 -14.04 -10.68
CA ASP A 23 -11.88 -13.75 -11.41
C ASP A 23 -12.31 -12.30 -11.15
N PHE A 24 -12.18 -11.47 -12.18
CA PHE A 24 -12.54 -10.06 -12.14
C PHE A 24 -14.04 -9.83 -11.91
N ALA A 25 -14.92 -10.75 -12.32
CA ALA A 25 -16.35 -10.64 -12.05
C ALA A 25 -16.62 -10.82 -10.54
N ALA A 26 -15.99 -11.81 -9.91
CA ALA A 26 -16.06 -12.01 -8.48
C ALA A 26 -15.47 -10.83 -7.69
N LEU A 27 -14.30 -10.32 -8.11
CA LEU A 27 -13.66 -9.14 -7.50
C LEU A 27 -14.53 -7.89 -7.63
N HIS A 28 -15.23 -7.71 -8.75
CA HIS A 28 -16.16 -6.59 -8.93
C HIS A 28 -17.33 -6.67 -7.96
N LEU A 29 -17.96 -7.84 -7.81
CA LEU A 29 -19.01 -8.06 -6.83
C LEU A 29 -18.55 -7.80 -5.38
N TRP A 30 -17.30 -8.15 -5.06
CA TRP A 30 -16.72 -7.85 -3.75
C TRP A 30 -16.42 -6.37 -3.58
N ALA A 31 -15.92 -5.70 -4.60
CA ALA A 31 -15.66 -4.26 -4.56
C ALA A 31 -16.95 -3.44 -4.32
N GLU A 32 -18.05 -3.80 -4.99
CA GLU A 32 -19.36 -3.17 -4.75
C GLU A 32 -19.86 -3.41 -3.32
N LYS A 33 -19.69 -4.63 -2.80
CA LYS A 33 -20.03 -4.94 -1.40
C LYS A 33 -19.18 -4.18 -0.41
N ASP A 34 -17.88 -4.10 -0.64
CA ASP A 34 -16.94 -3.36 0.20
C ASP A 34 -17.25 -1.87 0.16
N LYS A 35 -17.57 -1.31 -1.01
CA LYS A 35 -18.11 0.05 -1.15
C LYS A 35 -19.37 0.25 -0.31
N ALA A 36 -20.37 -0.61 -0.49
CA ALA A 36 -21.63 -0.49 0.24
C ALA A 36 -21.48 -0.68 1.76
N TRP A 37 -20.49 -1.45 2.21
CA TRP A 37 -20.31 -1.77 3.62
C TRP A 37 -19.32 -0.83 4.34
N LEU A 38 -18.09 -0.73 3.83
CA LEU A 38 -17.01 0.02 4.47
C LEU A 38 -17.11 1.51 4.16
N PHE A 39 -17.62 1.86 2.98
CA PHE A 39 -17.55 3.21 2.47
C PHE A 39 -18.86 4.00 2.55
N SER A 40 -20.00 3.35 2.84
CA SER A 40 -21.31 4.01 2.89
C SER A 40 -21.38 5.16 3.89
N ASN A 41 -20.68 5.02 5.02
CA ASN A 41 -20.61 6.03 6.08
C ASN A 41 -19.15 6.31 6.46
N TYR A 42 -18.22 6.19 5.52
CA TYR A 42 -16.81 6.39 5.84
C TYR A 42 -16.56 7.85 6.23
N GLU A 43 -15.98 8.01 7.41
CA GLU A 43 -15.44 9.26 7.89
C GLU A 43 -13.93 9.10 8.09
N MET A 44 -13.20 10.17 7.78
CA MET A 44 -11.76 10.18 7.94
C MET A 44 -11.39 10.09 9.43
N SER A 45 -10.64 9.07 9.82
CA SER A 45 -10.30 8.83 11.22
C SER A 45 -9.08 9.61 11.65
N ASP A 46 -9.24 10.59 12.55
CA ASP A 46 -8.12 11.30 13.16
C ASP A 46 -7.17 10.38 13.93
N ARG A 47 -7.70 9.32 14.54
CA ARG A 47 -6.90 8.35 15.30
C ARG A 47 -5.86 7.63 14.45
N GLN A 48 -6.18 7.34 13.19
CA GLN A 48 -5.23 6.68 12.28
C GLN A 48 -4.06 7.62 11.96
N PHE A 49 -4.33 8.91 11.75
CA PHE A 49 -3.29 9.90 11.52
C PHE A 49 -2.48 10.20 12.79
N GLU A 50 -3.12 10.28 13.95
CA GLU A 50 -2.40 10.44 15.22
C GLU A 50 -1.46 9.25 15.49
N PHE A 51 -1.92 8.03 15.22
CA PHE A 51 -1.09 6.85 15.33
C PHE A 51 0.13 6.91 14.40
N LEU A 52 -0.08 7.25 13.12
CA LEU A 52 1.00 7.41 12.16
C LEU A 52 1.97 8.52 12.60
N GLN A 53 1.46 9.66 13.05
CA GLN A 53 2.26 10.79 13.54
C GLN A 53 3.21 10.33 14.65
N ARG A 54 2.70 9.62 15.65
CA ARG A 54 3.51 9.07 16.75
C ARG A 54 4.58 8.10 16.26
N LEU A 55 4.26 7.26 15.27
CA LEU A 55 5.22 6.33 14.66
C LEU A 55 6.34 7.08 13.95
N LEU A 56 6.01 8.11 13.17
CA LEU A 56 6.98 8.94 12.46
C LEU A 56 7.89 9.70 13.44
N ASP A 57 7.33 10.30 14.49
CA ASP A 57 8.11 11.01 15.51
C ASP A 57 9.05 10.08 16.28
N LEU A 58 8.58 8.87 16.63
CA LEU A 58 9.44 7.84 17.22
C LEU A 58 10.54 7.41 16.27
N SER A 59 10.24 7.24 14.98
CA SER A 59 11.23 6.85 13.99
C SER A 59 12.34 7.89 13.86
N GLU A 60 12.00 9.18 13.82
CA GLU A 60 12.99 10.26 13.77
C GLU A 60 13.83 10.34 15.03
N LYS A 61 13.19 10.27 16.20
CA LYS A 61 13.86 10.28 17.50
C LYS A 61 14.93 9.19 17.60
N HIS A 62 14.63 8.01 17.06
CA HIS A 62 15.54 6.85 17.09
C HIS A 62 16.37 6.69 15.83
N GLY A 63 16.25 7.62 14.89
CA GLY A 63 16.96 7.56 13.62
C GLY A 63 16.67 6.30 12.80
N ILE A 64 15.42 5.90 12.73
CA ILE A 64 14.92 4.76 11.96
C ILE A 64 14.41 5.27 10.61
N GLU A 65 14.86 4.63 9.53
CA GLU A 65 14.33 4.88 8.18
C GLU A 65 12.96 4.21 8.02
N VAL A 66 12.01 4.94 7.42
CA VAL A 66 10.65 4.46 7.22
C VAL A 66 10.29 4.52 5.74
N VAL A 67 9.77 3.40 5.22
CA VAL A 67 9.14 3.33 3.89
C VAL A 67 7.65 3.08 4.09
N LEU A 68 6.84 4.10 3.80
CA LEU A 68 5.39 3.98 3.73
C LEU A 68 5.02 3.50 2.32
N VAL A 69 4.30 2.39 2.24
CA VAL A 69 3.92 1.78 0.96
C VAL A 69 2.42 1.90 0.77
N ARG A 70 1.99 2.54 -0.31
CA ARG A 70 0.61 2.45 -0.78
C ARG A 70 0.52 1.34 -1.81
N SER A 71 -0.20 0.30 -1.46
CA SER A 71 -0.28 -0.93 -2.21
C SER A 71 -1.41 -0.89 -3.27
N GLN A 72 -1.34 -1.73 -4.30
CA GLN A 72 -2.44 -1.88 -5.27
C GLN A 72 -3.64 -2.60 -4.64
N VAL A 73 -4.84 -2.12 -4.95
CA VAL A 73 -6.11 -2.83 -4.75
C VAL A 73 -6.52 -3.51 -6.06
N ALA A 74 -7.55 -4.38 -6.03
CA ALA A 74 -8.05 -5.00 -7.25
C ALA A 74 -8.56 -3.93 -8.22
N ARG A 75 -8.34 -4.11 -9.53
CA ARG A 75 -8.76 -3.13 -10.56
C ARG A 75 -10.23 -2.69 -10.45
N PRO A 76 -11.20 -3.58 -10.17
CA PRO A 76 -12.59 -3.15 -9.96
C PRO A 76 -12.76 -2.18 -8.80
N MET A 77 -12.04 -2.39 -7.69
CA MET A 77 -12.04 -1.49 -6.53
C MET A 77 -11.32 -0.17 -6.84
N ALA A 78 -10.17 -0.22 -7.51
CA ALA A 78 -9.45 0.98 -7.93
C ALA A 78 -10.33 1.88 -8.81
N ARG A 79 -11.08 1.27 -9.74
CA ARG A 79 -12.05 1.97 -10.58
C ARG A 79 -13.17 2.61 -9.74
N LEU A 80 -13.76 1.89 -8.81
CA LEU A 80 -14.80 2.43 -7.92
C LEU A 80 -14.31 3.60 -7.08
N LEU A 81 -13.09 3.52 -6.53
CA LEU A 81 -12.48 4.61 -5.76
C LEU A 81 -12.20 5.85 -6.60
N ALA A 82 -11.98 5.69 -7.91
CA ALA A 82 -11.71 6.78 -8.84
C ALA A 82 -12.98 7.42 -9.42
N GLU A 83 -13.99 6.60 -9.75
CA GLU A 83 -15.23 7.03 -10.39
C GLU A 83 -16.27 7.57 -9.40
N ASP A 84 -16.24 7.12 -8.14
CA ASP A 84 -17.13 7.64 -7.10
C ASP A 84 -16.64 9.01 -6.60
N GLU A 85 -17.44 10.06 -6.83
CA GLU A 85 -17.05 11.44 -6.49
C GLU A 85 -16.79 11.63 -4.98
N GLN A 86 -17.63 11.04 -4.13
CA GLN A 86 -17.53 11.16 -2.69
C GLN A 86 -16.27 10.46 -2.18
N LEU A 87 -16.04 9.22 -2.62
CA LEU A 87 -14.85 8.46 -2.24
C LEU A 87 -13.59 9.08 -2.81
N GLY A 88 -13.62 9.53 -4.06
CA GLY A 88 -12.51 10.26 -4.67
C GLY A 88 -12.14 11.51 -3.87
N LYS A 89 -13.13 12.28 -3.38
CA LYS A 89 -12.89 13.44 -2.51
C LYS A 89 -12.25 13.06 -1.19
N ILE A 90 -12.73 11.98 -0.57
CA ILE A 90 -12.17 11.44 0.67
C ILE A 90 -10.72 11.00 0.46
N MET A 91 -10.44 10.22 -0.59
CA MET A 91 -9.12 9.71 -0.91
C MET A 91 -8.13 10.83 -1.20
N ARG A 92 -8.54 11.88 -1.94
CA ARG A 92 -7.69 13.07 -2.16
C ARG A 92 -7.35 13.80 -0.87
N ARG A 93 -8.32 13.94 0.05
CA ARG A 93 -8.07 14.57 1.36
C ARG A 93 -7.14 13.72 2.23
N TRP A 94 -7.33 12.40 2.24
CA TRP A 94 -6.47 11.46 2.94
C TRP A 94 -5.03 11.54 2.42
N ASP A 95 -4.85 11.52 1.11
CA ASP A 95 -3.53 11.60 0.46
C ASP A 95 -2.84 12.94 0.73
N ALA A 96 -3.57 14.05 0.66
CA ALA A 96 -3.04 15.37 1.00
C ALA A 96 -2.57 15.45 2.47
N ARG A 97 -3.35 14.89 3.40
CA ARG A 97 -2.99 14.86 4.82
C ARG A 97 -1.77 13.97 5.08
N LEU A 98 -1.71 12.78 4.46
CA LEU A 98 -0.53 11.92 4.54
C LEU A 98 0.72 12.64 4.02
N LYS A 99 0.64 13.26 2.84
CA LYS A 99 1.75 14.00 2.23
C LYS A 99 2.22 15.15 3.11
N ALA A 100 1.32 15.90 3.72
CA ALA A 100 1.66 16.97 4.65
C ALA A 100 2.39 16.45 5.91
N MET A 101 2.05 15.25 6.39
CA MET A 101 2.72 14.66 7.58
C MET A 101 4.15 14.19 7.31
N ILE A 102 4.45 13.79 6.07
CA ILE A 102 5.78 13.30 5.67
C ILE A 102 6.65 14.39 5.04
N ASP A 103 6.07 15.55 4.72
CA ASP A 103 6.81 16.66 4.14
C ASP A 103 7.90 17.15 5.11
N GLY A 104 9.09 17.43 4.58
CA GLY A 104 10.28 17.79 5.36
C GLY A 104 10.89 16.66 6.20
N ARG A 105 10.36 15.44 6.18
CA ARG A 105 10.91 14.30 6.92
C ARG A 105 11.89 13.52 6.08
N ASP A 106 13.17 13.87 6.17
CA ASP A 106 14.22 13.28 5.33
C ASP A 106 14.28 11.76 5.38
N ARG A 107 13.91 11.14 6.50
CA ARG A 107 14.02 9.68 6.76
C ARG A 107 12.77 8.88 6.41
N VAL A 108 11.75 9.55 5.88
CA VAL A 108 10.48 8.94 5.49
C VAL A 108 10.37 8.95 3.97
N ARG A 109 10.09 7.78 3.38
CA ARG A 109 9.77 7.65 1.96
C ARG A 109 8.34 7.19 1.80
N TYR A 110 7.66 7.76 0.82
CA TYR A 110 6.35 7.31 0.39
C TYR A 110 6.48 6.66 -0.99
N LEU A 111 6.23 5.36 -1.05
CA LEU A 111 6.24 4.55 -2.26
C LEU A 111 4.79 4.26 -2.64
N ASP A 112 4.27 5.00 -3.61
CA ASP A 112 2.96 4.73 -4.19
C ASP A 112 3.08 3.70 -5.30
N LEU A 113 2.58 2.48 -5.04
CA LEU A 113 2.62 1.37 -5.99
C LEU A 113 1.36 1.28 -6.86
N THR A 114 0.38 2.18 -6.70
CA THR A 114 -0.91 2.10 -7.40
C THR A 114 -0.73 2.02 -8.92
N ASP A 115 0.08 2.91 -9.50
CA ASP A 115 0.38 2.97 -10.94
C ASP A 115 1.89 2.81 -11.24
N HIS A 116 2.61 2.07 -10.39
CA HIS A 116 4.07 1.99 -10.50
C HIS A 116 4.52 1.14 -11.72
N PRO A 117 5.42 1.64 -12.58
CA PRO A 117 5.73 1.01 -13.88
C PRO A 117 6.43 -0.35 -13.76
N ARG A 118 7.10 -0.60 -12.63
CA ARG A 118 7.83 -1.87 -12.38
C ARG A 118 7.08 -2.85 -11.48
N TYR A 119 5.89 -2.47 -10.99
CA TYR A 119 5.12 -3.31 -10.08
C TYR A 119 3.68 -3.47 -10.56
N TYR A 120 3.26 -4.72 -10.69
CA TYR A 120 1.89 -5.04 -11.05
C TYR A 120 1.43 -6.29 -10.30
N CYS A 121 0.31 -6.17 -9.60
CA CYS A 121 -0.38 -7.25 -8.92
C CYS A 121 -1.66 -7.61 -9.66
N ASN A 122 -1.83 -8.89 -9.97
CA ASN A 122 -3.02 -9.44 -10.61
C ASN A 122 -3.69 -10.54 -9.80
N THR A 123 -3.34 -10.68 -8.52
CA THR A 123 -3.89 -11.69 -7.62
C THR A 123 -4.24 -11.05 -6.28
N PHE A 124 -5.47 -11.24 -5.83
CA PHE A 124 -5.98 -10.55 -4.64
C PHE A 124 -6.67 -11.53 -3.71
N VAL A 125 -6.67 -11.32 -2.40
CA VAL A 125 -7.48 -12.16 -1.49
C VAL A 125 -8.92 -11.68 -1.41
N ASP A 126 -9.14 -10.38 -1.61
CA ASP A 126 -10.42 -9.72 -1.78
C ASP A 126 -10.29 -8.49 -2.70
N SER A 127 -11.22 -7.54 -2.68
CA SER A 127 -11.13 -6.37 -3.55
C SER A 127 -10.07 -5.33 -3.11
N SER A 128 -9.64 -5.38 -1.85
CA SER A 128 -8.80 -4.37 -1.19
C SER A 128 -7.42 -4.89 -0.77
N HIS A 129 -7.23 -6.21 -0.69
CA HIS A 129 -6.01 -6.84 -0.23
C HIS A 129 -5.36 -7.69 -1.32
N MET A 130 -4.09 -7.45 -1.60
CA MET A 130 -3.29 -8.30 -2.49
C MET A 130 -3.05 -9.69 -1.91
N SER A 131 -2.87 -10.68 -2.78
CA SER A 131 -2.47 -12.02 -2.35
C SER A 131 -0.97 -12.12 -2.09
N LEU A 132 -0.53 -13.20 -1.42
CA LEU A 132 0.90 -13.44 -1.18
C LEU A 132 1.73 -13.51 -2.46
N ASP A 133 1.14 -13.92 -3.59
CA ASP A 133 1.84 -13.99 -4.88
C ASP A 133 2.38 -12.61 -5.31
N CYS A 134 1.79 -11.50 -4.83
CA CYS A 134 2.23 -10.14 -5.14
C CYS A 134 3.30 -9.59 -4.18
N TYR A 135 3.57 -10.26 -3.06
CA TYR A 135 4.51 -9.75 -2.05
C TYR A 135 5.95 -9.80 -2.54
N TYR A 136 6.36 -10.85 -3.25
CA TYR A 136 7.72 -10.95 -3.77
C TYR A 136 8.08 -9.78 -4.71
N PRO A 137 7.32 -9.49 -5.78
CA PRO A 137 7.61 -8.33 -6.63
C PRO A 137 7.45 -6.99 -5.89
N MET A 138 6.50 -6.88 -4.95
CA MET A 138 6.38 -5.67 -4.10
C MET A 138 7.66 -5.44 -3.29
N MET A 139 8.19 -6.49 -2.66
CA MET A 139 9.39 -6.41 -1.85
C MET A 139 10.63 -6.04 -2.66
N GLN A 140 10.70 -6.42 -3.95
CA GLN A 140 11.79 -5.96 -4.81
C GLN A 140 11.79 -4.43 -4.97
N GLU A 141 10.61 -3.81 -5.16
CA GLU A 141 10.51 -2.35 -5.25
C GLU A 141 10.76 -1.66 -3.92
N VAL A 142 10.24 -2.21 -2.81
CA VAL A 142 10.48 -1.67 -1.45
C VAL A 142 11.97 -1.71 -1.09
N MET A 143 12.61 -2.86 -1.30
CA MET A 143 14.05 -3.02 -1.01
C MET A 143 14.92 -2.25 -2.00
N GLY A 144 14.49 -2.10 -3.25
CA GLY A 144 15.12 -1.22 -4.23
C GLY A 144 15.10 0.24 -3.76
N ASN A 145 13.93 0.73 -3.33
CA ASN A 145 13.77 2.08 -2.79
C ASN A 145 14.66 2.33 -1.56
N TYR A 146 14.75 1.34 -0.67
CA TYR A 146 15.65 1.37 0.48
C TYR A 146 17.12 1.42 0.02
N ARG A 147 17.53 0.54 -0.90
CA ARG A 147 18.90 0.47 -1.40
C ARG A 147 19.35 1.72 -2.13
N ASP A 148 18.55 2.31 -3.02
CA ASP A 148 18.96 3.46 -3.84
C ASP A 148 19.36 4.67 -2.97
N ARG A 149 18.73 4.81 -1.81
CA ARG A 149 19.08 5.79 -0.78
C ARG A 149 20.45 5.53 -0.14
N HIS A 150 20.75 4.27 0.18
CA HIS A 150 21.97 3.88 0.88
C HIS A 150 23.16 3.60 -0.05
N GLY A 151 22.91 3.16 -1.28
CA GLY A 151 23.94 2.90 -2.30
C GLY A 151 24.57 4.19 -2.84
N SER A 152 23.80 5.27 -2.88
CA SER A 152 24.33 6.61 -3.23
C SER A 152 25.20 7.22 -2.11
N ALA A 153 25.02 6.78 -0.86
CA ALA A 153 25.86 7.16 0.27
C ALA A 153 27.12 6.27 0.35
N ALA A 154 26.97 4.95 0.19
CA ALA A 154 28.09 4.01 0.20
C ALA A 154 29.11 4.26 -0.94
N ALA A 155 28.67 4.77 -2.09
CA ALA A 155 29.58 5.14 -3.18
C ALA A 155 30.40 6.42 -2.88
N ARG A 156 29.98 7.25 -1.93
CA ARG A 156 30.73 8.46 -1.52
C ARG A 156 31.84 8.14 -0.51
N ASP A 157 31.65 7.11 0.31
CA ASP A 157 32.63 6.71 1.32
C ASP A 157 33.79 5.87 0.76
N VAL A 158 33.65 5.30 -0.44
CA VAL A 158 34.71 4.46 -1.06
C VAL A 158 35.73 5.27 -1.87
N VAL A 159 35.44 6.54 -2.20
CA VAL A 159 36.35 7.42 -2.97
C VAL A 159 37.18 8.35 -2.06
N GLY A 160 37.01 8.26 -0.74
CA GLY A 160 37.65 9.16 0.23
C GLY A 160 38.93 8.65 0.90
N ASP A 161 39.43 7.44 0.57
CA ASP A 161 40.64 6.91 1.19
C ASP A 161 41.51 6.16 0.17
N SER A 162 42.11 6.92 -0.73
CA SER A 162 43.30 6.50 -1.45
C SER A 162 44.31 7.64 -1.36
N ARG A 163 45.25 7.46 -0.42
CA ARG A 163 46.49 8.21 -0.26
C ARG A 163 47.32 8.24 -1.54
#